data_AF-A0A9E5FZG0-F1
#
_entry.id   AF-A0A9E5FZG0-F1
#
_cell.length_a   1.000
_cell.length_b   1.000
_cell.length_c   1.000
_cell.angle_alpha   90.00
_cell.angle_beta   90.00
_cell.angle_gamma   90.00
#
_symmetry.space_group_name_H-M   'P 1'
#
loop_
_entity.id
_entity.type
_entity.pdbx_description
1 polymer ?
#
loop_
_entity_poly.entity_id
_entity_poly.type
_entity_poly.pdbx_seq_one_letter_code
_entity_poly.pdbx_strand_id
1 'polypeptide(L)'
;MLAWLGFEIGIVVRAANGAKTAADAIALAAAARHADGPDAVRADAFAAAATNSGPNGPVTVMIADGPAGGGDVAFGGWDEDSRTFINNQNGGPAVRVTVRFAADHPNGAPPLIFNGFFQASPVTIERTSIAVYNPPRHITSLLAVADSGSGIDMEGSARISARGGVTVASASQLAVRLVGDARMEVPIVRVPGTMDETSGTHIDGAIKNQTDIPDDPFASKAVPLITAGFAEPIDHDGTGFTHVAPGVHPGLVASGGNVILDPGLHQFVGSIALTGSAVLELDAATIQLAEGAAISLADSSSIVGKGSDTLQSWP
;
A
#
# COMPACT_ATOMS: atom_id res chain seq x y z
N MET A 1 -11.69 -49.80 -22.04
CA MET A 1 -11.42 -48.89 -23.18
C MET A 1 -11.47 -47.39 -22.83
N LEU A 2 -11.93 -46.97 -21.64
CA LEU A 2 -12.02 -45.55 -21.26
C LEU A 2 -10.84 -45.02 -20.41
N ALA A 3 -9.97 -45.90 -19.89
CA ALA A 3 -8.88 -45.50 -19.00
C ALA A 3 -7.86 -44.57 -19.68
N TRP A 4 -7.51 -44.82 -20.95
CA TRP A 4 -6.56 -43.99 -21.71
C TRP A 4 -7.04 -42.55 -21.86
N LEU A 5 -8.34 -42.36 -22.12
CA LEU A 5 -8.96 -41.04 -22.24
C LEU A 5 -8.83 -40.26 -20.92
N GLY A 6 -8.99 -40.95 -19.78
CA GLY A 6 -8.77 -40.36 -18.47
C GLY A 6 -7.34 -39.87 -18.25
N PHE A 7 -6.32 -40.62 -18.72
CA PHE A 7 -4.93 -40.18 -18.64
C PHE A 7 -4.66 -38.95 -19.51
N GLU A 8 -5.14 -38.93 -20.76
CA GLU A 8 -4.96 -37.78 -21.67
C GLU A 8 -5.64 -36.52 -21.13
N ILE A 9 -6.88 -36.65 -20.63
CA ILE A 9 -7.59 -35.55 -19.97
C ILE A 9 -6.78 -35.07 -18.75
N GLY A 10 -6.22 -35.98 -17.96
CA GLY A 10 -5.37 -35.65 -16.82
C GLY A 10 -4.15 -34.81 -17.20
N ILE A 11 -3.50 -35.14 -18.32
CA ILE A 11 -2.37 -34.36 -18.87
C ILE A 11 -2.82 -32.96 -19.27
N VAL A 12 -3.93 -32.85 -20.02
CA VAL A 12 -4.49 -31.57 -20.46
C VAL A 12 -4.88 -30.69 -19.27
N VAL A 13 -5.57 -31.25 -18.27
CA VAL A 13 -5.97 -30.52 -17.05
C VAL A 13 -4.74 -30.07 -16.26
N ARG A 14 -3.72 -30.92 -16.10
CA ARG A 14 -2.48 -30.55 -15.44
C ARG A 14 -1.77 -29.40 -16.17
N ALA A 15 -1.70 -29.47 -17.50
CA ALA A 15 -1.11 -28.42 -18.31
C ALA A 15 -1.91 -27.11 -18.24
N ALA A 16 -3.24 -27.19 -18.22
CA ALA A 16 -4.11 -26.03 -18.03
C ALA A 16 -3.90 -25.34 -16.68
N ASN A 17 -3.76 -26.11 -15.61
CA ASN A 17 -3.45 -25.58 -14.29
C ASN A 17 -2.05 -24.96 -14.26
N GLY A 18 -1.06 -25.63 -14.86
CA GLY A 18 0.31 -25.09 -14.99
C GLY A 18 0.35 -23.76 -15.74
N ALA A 19 -0.37 -23.65 -16.86
CA ALA A 19 -0.48 -22.40 -17.62
C ALA A 19 -1.12 -21.28 -16.79
N LYS A 20 -2.16 -21.59 -15.99
CA LYS A 20 -2.81 -20.62 -15.12
C LYS A 20 -1.89 -20.14 -13.98
N THR A 21 -1.23 -21.07 -13.28
CA THR A 21 -0.25 -20.73 -12.24
C THR A 21 0.88 -19.88 -12.78
N ALA A 22 1.40 -20.21 -13.97
CA ALA A 22 2.43 -19.41 -14.62
C ALA A 22 1.91 -17.99 -14.95
N ALA A 23 0.73 -17.87 -15.56
CA ALA A 23 0.14 -16.57 -15.87
C ALA A 23 -0.07 -15.71 -14.61
N ASP A 24 -0.54 -16.31 -13.50
CA ASP A 24 -0.70 -15.62 -12.22
C ASP A 24 0.63 -15.14 -11.63
N ALA A 25 1.63 -16.02 -11.60
CA ALA A 25 2.95 -15.70 -11.07
C ALA A 25 3.63 -14.57 -11.86
N ILE A 26 3.58 -14.64 -13.19
CA ILE A 26 4.17 -13.63 -14.08
C ILE A 26 3.42 -12.30 -13.93
N ALA A 27 2.08 -12.32 -13.92
CA ALA A 27 1.29 -11.09 -13.78
C ALA A 27 1.59 -10.42 -12.44
N LEU A 28 1.64 -11.18 -11.34
CA LEU A 28 1.91 -10.67 -10.01
C LEU A 28 3.33 -10.09 -9.89
N ALA A 29 4.35 -10.83 -10.35
CA ALA A 29 5.74 -10.38 -10.32
C ALA A 29 5.93 -9.09 -11.13
N ALA A 30 5.34 -9.03 -12.33
CA ALA A 30 5.38 -7.85 -13.17
C ALA A 30 4.66 -6.65 -12.52
N ALA A 31 3.45 -6.86 -12.01
CA ALA A 31 2.69 -5.79 -11.35
C ALA A 31 3.41 -5.25 -10.11
N ALA A 32 4.05 -6.12 -9.31
CA ALA A 32 4.80 -5.71 -8.12
C ALA A 32 5.93 -4.70 -8.42
N ARG A 33 6.46 -4.70 -9.64
CA ARG A 33 7.55 -3.81 -10.10
C ARG A 33 7.09 -2.58 -10.85
N HIS A 34 5.78 -2.30 -10.92
CA HIS A 34 5.27 -1.18 -11.72
C HIS A 34 5.93 0.17 -11.36
N ALA A 35 6.16 0.42 -10.07
CA ALA A 35 6.79 1.65 -9.59
C ALA A 35 8.28 1.79 -9.98
N ASP A 36 8.96 0.67 -10.26
CA ASP A 36 10.39 0.63 -10.59
C ASP A 36 10.65 0.89 -12.10
N GLY A 37 9.58 0.98 -12.92
CA GLY A 37 9.64 1.29 -14.35
C GLY A 37 9.60 0.06 -15.26
N PRO A 38 9.43 0.27 -16.59
CA PRO A 38 9.10 -0.79 -17.55
C PRO A 38 10.21 -1.84 -17.74
N ASP A 39 11.48 -1.48 -17.52
CA ASP A 39 12.60 -2.43 -17.62
C ASP A 39 12.58 -3.42 -16.44
N ALA A 40 12.33 -2.94 -15.21
CA ALA A 40 12.22 -3.79 -14.03
C ALA A 40 11.02 -4.74 -14.11
N VAL A 41 9.87 -4.22 -14.58
CA VAL A 41 8.67 -5.02 -14.83
C VAL A 41 8.94 -6.15 -15.82
N ARG A 42 9.65 -5.87 -16.93
CA ARG A 42 10.02 -6.88 -17.93
C ARG A 42 10.98 -7.92 -17.36
N ALA A 43 12.00 -7.48 -16.63
CA ALA A 43 12.98 -8.38 -16.03
C ALA A 43 12.32 -9.40 -15.07
N ASP A 44 11.43 -8.93 -14.19
CA ASP A 44 10.74 -9.81 -13.23
C ASP A 44 9.69 -10.70 -13.91
N ALA A 45 9.03 -10.23 -14.97
CA ALA A 45 8.15 -11.07 -15.78
C ALA A 45 8.92 -12.25 -16.42
N PHE A 46 10.09 -12.00 -17.01
CA PHE A 46 10.94 -13.06 -17.56
C PHE A 46 11.46 -14.02 -16.49
N ALA A 47 11.91 -13.49 -15.35
CA ALA A 47 12.38 -14.32 -14.24
C ALA A 47 11.25 -15.21 -13.70
N ALA A 48 10.05 -14.67 -13.50
CA ALA A 48 8.88 -15.43 -13.08
C ALA A 48 8.50 -16.50 -14.11
N ALA A 49 8.53 -16.19 -15.40
CA ALA A 49 8.25 -17.17 -16.45
C ALA A 49 9.24 -18.34 -16.40
N ALA A 50 10.55 -18.05 -16.29
CA ALA A 50 11.61 -19.05 -16.26
C ALA A 50 11.56 -19.99 -15.03
N THR A 51 10.89 -19.61 -13.95
CA THR A 51 10.71 -20.47 -12.76
C THR A 51 9.50 -21.41 -12.88
N ASN A 52 8.61 -21.16 -13.83
CA ASN A 52 7.43 -22.00 -14.06
C ASN A 52 7.74 -23.07 -15.12
N SER A 53 7.28 -24.30 -14.89
CA SER A 53 7.47 -25.40 -15.84
C SER A 53 6.34 -25.49 -16.86
N GLY A 54 6.68 -25.51 -18.13
CA GLY A 54 5.80 -25.81 -19.27
C GLY A 54 6.16 -27.15 -19.94
N PRO A 55 5.42 -27.53 -21.01
CA PRO A 55 5.62 -28.79 -21.72
C PRO A 55 7.03 -28.96 -22.31
N ASN A 56 7.64 -27.90 -22.83
CA ASN A 56 8.98 -27.92 -23.43
C ASN A 56 10.10 -27.35 -22.53
N GLY A 57 9.88 -27.33 -21.21
CA GLY A 57 10.83 -26.74 -20.25
C GLY A 57 10.26 -25.46 -19.61
N PRO A 58 11.09 -24.53 -19.14
CA PRO A 58 10.62 -23.29 -18.54
C PRO A 58 9.64 -22.51 -19.43
N VAL A 59 8.62 -21.91 -18.83
CA VAL A 59 7.67 -21.05 -19.55
C VAL A 59 8.42 -19.85 -20.11
N THR A 60 8.19 -19.58 -21.38
CA THR A 60 8.66 -18.41 -22.12
C THR A 60 7.46 -17.51 -22.42
N VAL A 61 7.66 -16.20 -22.28
CA VAL A 61 6.72 -15.15 -22.67
C VAL A 61 7.41 -14.19 -23.63
N MET A 62 6.65 -13.65 -24.58
CA MET A 62 7.09 -12.58 -25.48
C MET A 62 6.55 -11.25 -24.98
N ILE A 63 7.44 -10.28 -24.76
CA ILE A 63 7.07 -8.92 -24.34
C ILE A 63 7.62 -7.96 -25.37
N ALA A 64 6.74 -7.18 -26.01
CA ALA A 64 7.18 -6.16 -26.96
C ALA A 64 7.87 -4.99 -26.22
N ASP A 65 8.82 -4.36 -26.90
CA ASP A 65 9.46 -3.15 -26.39
C ASP A 65 8.45 -1.99 -26.33
N GLY A 66 8.52 -1.21 -25.25
CA GLY A 66 7.68 -0.04 -25.03
C GLY A 66 6.87 -0.11 -23.72
N PRO A 67 6.25 1.01 -23.34
CA PRO A 67 5.59 1.15 -22.03
C PRO A 67 4.27 0.36 -21.93
N ALA A 68 3.61 0.06 -23.05
CA ALA A 68 2.41 -0.79 -23.09
C ALA A 68 2.72 -2.29 -23.06
N GLY A 69 3.98 -2.69 -23.25
CA GLY A 69 4.34 -4.06 -23.56
C GLY A 69 3.70 -4.53 -24.87
N GLY A 70 3.35 -5.81 -24.94
CA GLY A 70 2.73 -6.46 -26.09
C GLY A 70 3.07 -7.94 -26.15
N GLY A 71 2.47 -8.68 -27.10
CA GLY A 71 2.62 -10.13 -27.16
C GLY A 71 1.87 -10.81 -26.02
N ASP A 72 2.59 -11.56 -25.19
CA ASP A 72 2.06 -12.33 -24.08
C ASP A 72 1.86 -11.50 -22.81
N VAL A 73 2.53 -10.35 -22.68
CA VAL A 73 2.43 -9.46 -21.52
C VAL A 73 2.07 -8.05 -21.96
N ALA A 74 0.94 -7.53 -21.48
CA ALA A 74 0.45 -6.19 -21.77
C ALA A 74 0.25 -5.37 -20.49
N PHE A 75 0.58 -4.09 -20.54
CA PHE A 75 0.43 -3.13 -19.45
C PHE A 75 -0.70 -2.14 -19.74
N GLY A 76 -1.50 -1.83 -18.72
CA GLY A 76 -2.74 -1.09 -18.92
C GLY A 76 -3.42 -0.65 -17.63
N GLY A 77 -4.70 -0.30 -17.75
CA GLY A 77 -5.57 0.04 -16.63
C GLY A 77 -6.48 -1.13 -16.23
N TRP A 78 -6.93 -1.10 -14.99
CA TRP A 78 -8.02 -1.94 -14.51
C TRP A 78 -9.24 -1.07 -14.26
N ASP A 79 -10.35 -1.41 -14.91
CA ASP A 79 -11.63 -0.79 -14.64
C ASP A 79 -12.34 -1.61 -13.55
N GLU A 80 -12.49 -1.00 -12.37
CA GLU A 80 -13.13 -1.67 -11.22
C GLU A 80 -14.63 -1.91 -11.43
N ASP A 81 -15.31 -1.06 -12.19
CA ASP A 81 -16.77 -1.16 -12.40
C ASP A 81 -17.08 -2.29 -13.37
N SER A 82 -16.40 -2.31 -14.53
CA SER A 82 -16.60 -3.36 -15.53
C SER A 82 -15.82 -4.64 -15.22
N ARG A 83 -14.86 -4.59 -14.28
CA ARG A 83 -13.90 -5.67 -13.98
C ARG A 83 -13.16 -6.13 -15.24
N THR A 84 -12.73 -5.18 -16.06
CA THR A 84 -12.03 -5.46 -17.31
C THR A 84 -10.67 -4.77 -17.38
N PHE A 85 -9.77 -5.37 -18.15
CA PHE A 85 -8.49 -4.78 -18.49
C PHE A 85 -8.65 -3.81 -19.66
N ILE A 86 -8.15 -2.60 -19.49
CA ILE A 86 -8.11 -1.57 -20.52
C ILE A 86 -6.67 -1.44 -21.03
N ASN A 87 -6.45 -1.73 -22.30
CA ASN A 87 -5.15 -1.49 -22.93
C ASN A 87 -4.80 0.00 -22.87
N ASN A 88 -3.59 0.35 -22.41
CA ASN A 88 -3.08 1.72 -22.42
C ASN A 88 -1.74 1.76 -23.16
N GLN A 89 -1.64 2.60 -24.20
CA GLN A 89 -0.41 2.75 -24.99
C GLN A 89 0.75 3.32 -24.17
N ASN A 90 0.46 4.04 -23.08
CA ASN A 90 1.45 4.58 -22.16
C ASN A 90 1.79 3.62 -21.01
N GLY A 91 1.24 2.39 -21.03
CA GLY A 91 1.33 1.46 -19.91
C GLY A 91 0.39 1.82 -18.76
N GLY A 92 0.48 1.07 -17.68
CA GLY A 92 -0.30 1.33 -16.49
C GLY A 92 -0.09 0.28 -15.40
N PRO A 93 -0.74 0.44 -14.25
CA PRO A 93 -0.50 -0.40 -13.07
C PRO A 93 -1.08 -1.81 -13.21
N ALA A 94 -1.98 -2.05 -14.16
CA ALA A 94 -2.49 -3.38 -14.44
C ALA A 94 -1.59 -4.10 -15.44
N VAL A 95 -1.27 -5.36 -15.16
CA VAL A 95 -0.52 -6.25 -16.03
C VAL A 95 -1.40 -7.43 -16.41
N ARG A 96 -1.64 -7.62 -17.71
CA ARG A 96 -2.29 -8.81 -18.26
C ARG A 96 -1.24 -9.73 -18.86
N VAL A 97 -1.24 -10.98 -18.46
CA VAL A 97 -0.36 -12.03 -18.97
C VAL A 97 -1.18 -13.14 -19.58
N THR A 98 -0.81 -13.58 -20.77
CA THR A 98 -1.34 -14.77 -21.44
C THR A 98 -0.24 -15.80 -21.58
N VAL A 99 -0.45 -16.99 -21.02
CA VAL A 99 0.45 -18.15 -21.22
C VAL A 99 -0.23 -19.12 -22.17
N ARG A 100 0.47 -19.42 -23.27
CA ARG A 100 0.02 -20.35 -24.31
C ARG A 100 0.92 -21.59 -24.38
N PHE A 101 0.30 -22.77 -24.33
CA PHE A 101 0.90 -24.06 -24.65
C PHE A 101 0.31 -24.55 -25.97
N ALA A 102 1.07 -24.41 -27.05
CA ALA A 102 0.65 -24.76 -28.40
C ALA A 102 1.87 -25.23 -29.20
N ALA A 103 1.63 -25.99 -30.27
CA ALA A 103 2.71 -26.56 -31.10
C ALA A 103 3.52 -25.48 -31.86
N ASP A 104 2.89 -24.34 -32.14
CA ASP A 104 3.47 -23.16 -32.79
C ASP A 104 4.03 -22.12 -31.81
N HIS A 105 4.09 -22.44 -30.51
CA HIS A 105 4.59 -21.57 -29.47
C HIS A 105 5.87 -22.16 -28.83
N PRO A 106 6.86 -21.35 -28.39
CA PRO A 106 8.07 -21.85 -27.73
C PRO A 106 7.81 -22.79 -26.54
N ASN A 107 6.70 -22.59 -25.82
CA ASN A 107 6.32 -23.45 -24.69
C ASN A 107 5.90 -24.88 -25.09
N GLY A 108 5.59 -25.12 -26.37
CA GLY A 108 5.12 -26.40 -26.88
C GLY A 108 3.67 -26.74 -26.50
N ALA A 109 3.12 -27.74 -27.17
CA ALA A 109 1.85 -28.36 -26.80
C ALA A 109 2.06 -29.43 -25.72
N PRO A 110 1.07 -29.69 -24.85
CA PRO A 110 1.13 -30.82 -23.92
C PRO A 110 1.32 -32.15 -24.67
N PRO A 111 2.25 -33.02 -24.25
CA PRO A 111 2.49 -34.28 -24.93
C PRO A 111 1.37 -35.27 -24.63
N LEU A 112 0.55 -35.58 -25.63
CA LEU A 112 -0.45 -36.64 -25.53
C LEU A 112 0.20 -37.98 -25.88
N ILE A 113 0.02 -38.99 -25.02
CA ILE A 113 0.74 -40.28 -25.08
C ILE A 113 0.31 -41.08 -26.32
N PHE A 114 -0.98 -41.05 -26.65
CA PHE A 114 -1.56 -41.83 -27.74
C PHE A 114 -1.76 -41.03 -29.03
N ASN A 115 -1.18 -39.83 -29.13
CA ASN A 115 -1.34 -39.01 -30.32
C ASN A 115 -0.86 -39.74 -31.59
N GLY A 116 0.26 -40.45 -31.52
CA GLY A 116 0.78 -41.23 -32.65
C GLY A 116 -0.14 -42.34 -33.16
N PHE A 117 -1.07 -42.84 -32.33
CA PHE A 117 -2.02 -43.88 -32.72
C PHE A 117 -3.30 -43.32 -33.32
N PHE A 118 -3.77 -42.17 -32.81
CA PHE A 118 -5.04 -41.57 -33.22
C PHE A 118 -4.89 -40.40 -34.18
N GLN A 119 -3.66 -39.97 -34.48
CA GLN A 119 -3.34 -38.80 -35.31
C GLN A 119 -4.15 -37.56 -34.88
N ALA A 120 -4.27 -37.37 -33.57
CA ALA A 120 -5.03 -36.27 -33.00
C ALA A 120 -4.29 -34.94 -33.22
N SER A 121 -5.03 -33.88 -33.51
CA SER A 121 -4.44 -32.55 -33.57
C SER A 121 -3.82 -32.19 -32.20
N PRO A 122 -2.65 -31.51 -32.17
CA PRO A 122 -2.09 -31.00 -30.93
C PRO A 122 -3.09 -30.15 -30.16
N VAL A 123 -3.15 -30.33 -28.84
CA VAL A 123 -4.03 -29.53 -27.97
C VAL A 123 -3.38 -28.18 -27.72
N THR A 124 -4.14 -27.12 -27.96
CA THR A 124 -3.76 -25.75 -27.60
C THR A 124 -4.44 -25.38 -26.28
N ILE A 125 -3.64 -24.87 -25.35
CA ILE A 125 -4.11 -24.35 -24.07
C ILE A 125 -3.67 -22.90 -23.96
N GLU A 126 -4.60 -22.03 -23.60
CA GLU A 126 -4.34 -20.62 -23.31
C GLU A 126 -4.96 -20.25 -21.97
N ARG A 127 -4.21 -19.53 -21.14
CA ARG A 127 -4.69 -18.99 -19.86
C ARG A 127 -4.22 -17.57 -19.70
N THR A 128 -5.13 -16.72 -19.25
CA THR A 128 -4.86 -15.30 -19.01
C THR A 128 -5.06 -14.98 -17.54
N SER A 129 -4.20 -14.09 -17.04
CA SER A 129 -4.25 -13.56 -15.69
C SER A 129 -4.01 -12.06 -15.73
N ILE A 130 -4.62 -11.36 -14.77
CA ILE A 130 -4.46 -9.92 -14.61
C ILE A 130 -4.10 -9.68 -13.15
N ALA A 131 -3.05 -8.90 -12.93
CA ALA A 131 -2.68 -8.39 -11.62
C ALA A 131 -2.63 -6.87 -11.70
N VAL A 132 -2.99 -6.19 -10.61
CA VAL A 132 -3.00 -4.74 -10.54
C VAL A 132 -2.07 -4.31 -9.43
N TYR A 133 -1.10 -3.47 -9.77
CA TYR A 133 -0.31 -2.75 -8.80
C TYR A 133 -1.21 -1.73 -8.10
N ASN A 134 -1.62 -2.06 -6.89
CA ASN A 134 -2.27 -1.11 -6.00
C ASN A 134 -1.17 -0.59 -5.07
N PRO A 135 -0.59 0.61 -5.32
CA PRO A 135 0.34 1.19 -4.36
C PRO A 135 -0.38 1.27 -3.01
N PRO A 136 0.34 1.18 -1.87
CA PRO A 136 -0.27 1.44 -0.58
C PRO A 136 -1.07 2.73 -0.67
N ARG A 137 -2.39 2.63 -0.57
CA ARG A 137 -3.25 3.82 -0.60
C ARG A 137 -2.83 4.64 0.60
N HIS A 138 -2.17 5.76 0.33
CA HIS A 138 -1.67 6.67 1.36
C HIS A 138 -2.88 7.41 1.96
N ILE A 139 -3.73 6.71 2.70
CA ILE A 139 -4.53 7.36 3.74
C ILE A 139 -3.50 7.95 4.69
N THR A 140 -3.35 9.27 4.69
CA THR A 140 -2.56 9.95 5.71
C THR A 140 -3.32 9.76 7.02
N SER A 141 -2.89 8.83 7.86
CA SER A 141 -3.53 8.62 9.17
C SER A 141 -3.17 9.76 10.13
N LEU A 142 -2.06 10.45 9.88
CA LEU A 142 -1.59 11.56 10.70
C LEU A 142 -0.98 12.65 9.83
N LEU A 143 -1.56 13.86 9.91
CA LEU A 143 -1.01 15.07 9.32
C LEU A 143 -0.60 16.02 10.45
N ALA A 144 0.69 16.03 10.79
CA ALA A 144 1.23 16.99 11.75
C ALA A 144 1.70 18.23 10.97
N VAL A 145 0.94 19.33 11.03
CA VAL A 145 1.34 20.62 10.45
C VAL A 145 2.09 21.42 11.51
N ALA A 146 3.35 21.74 11.26
CA ALA A 146 4.16 22.53 12.18
C ALA A 146 5.11 23.45 11.39
N ASP A 147 4.74 24.72 11.20
CA ASP A 147 5.56 25.66 10.42
C ASP A 147 6.93 25.98 11.08
N SER A 148 7.06 25.71 12.39
CA SER A 148 8.33 25.77 13.12
C SER A 148 8.40 24.73 14.25
N GLY A 149 9.60 24.19 14.52
CA GLY A 149 9.84 23.20 15.58
C GLY A 149 9.69 21.73 15.14
N SER A 150 9.74 20.82 16.11
CA SER A 150 9.49 19.39 15.90
C SER A 150 7.98 19.13 15.82
N GLY A 151 7.48 18.76 14.63
CA GLY A 151 6.08 18.36 14.47
C GLY A 151 5.75 17.05 15.19
N ILE A 152 6.74 16.17 15.32
CA ILE A 152 6.68 14.94 16.13
C ILE A 152 7.94 14.86 16.99
N ASP A 153 7.76 14.77 18.32
CA ASP A 153 8.82 14.47 19.29
C ASP A 153 8.42 13.24 20.11
N MET A 154 9.22 12.18 20.04
CA MET A 154 8.98 10.93 20.75
C MET A 154 10.21 10.53 21.55
N GLU A 155 10.00 10.20 22.82
CA GLU A 155 11.08 9.77 23.72
C GLU A 155 10.69 8.48 24.46
N GLY A 156 11.68 7.81 25.06
CA GLY A 156 11.46 6.62 25.88
C GLY A 156 11.14 5.39 25.03
N SER A 157 9.99 4.75 25.27
CA SER A 157 9.52 3.56 24.54
C SER A 157 8.24 3.84 23.73
N ALA A 158 7.96 5.11 23.47
CA ALA A 158 6.75 5.56 22.79
C ALA A 158 6.61 4.96 21.39
N ARG A 159 5.37 4.70 20.96
CA ARG A 159 5.11 4.08 19.65
C ARG A 159 4.06 4.80 18.83
N ILE A 160 4.33 4.95 17.54
CA ILE A 160 3.31 5.29 16.53
C ILE A 160 3.19 4.10 15.60
N SER A 161 2.01 3.50 15.51
CA SER A 161 1.72 2.41 14.57
C SER A 161 0.48 2.74 13.78
N ALA A 162 0.58 2.77 12.45
CA ALA A 162 -0.56 3.10 11.60
C ALA A 162 -0.50 2.32 10.29
N ARG A 163 -1.68 1.93 9.78
CA ARG A 163 -1.80 1.35 8.44
C ARG A 163 -1.61 2.37 7.32
N GLY A 164 -1.84 3.65 7.63
CA GLY A 164 -1.65 4.77 6.71
C GLY A 164 -0.28 5.44 6.83
N GLY A 165 -0.01 6.39 5.95
CA GLY A 165 1.21 7.20 6.01
C GLY A 165 1.14 8.27 7.09
N VAL A 166 2.31 8.69 7.58
CA VAL A 166 2.46 9.87 8.43
C VAL A 166 3.07 10.99 7.59
N THR A 167 2.42 12.15 7.56
CA THR A 167 2.96 13.34 6.92
C THR A 167 3.19 14.40 7.98
N VAL A 168 4.44 14.83 8.11
CA VAL A 168 4.83 15.92 8.99
C VAL A 168 5.08 17.12 8.10
N ALA A 169 4.08 17.97 7.90
CA ALA A 169 4.18 19.19 7.11
C ALA A 169 4.93 20.26 7.93
N SER A 170 6.25 20.07 8.07
CA SER A 170 7.14 20.99 8.77
C SER A 170 8.46 21.10 8.03
N ALA A 171 8.88 22.33 7.72
CA ALA A 171 10.16 22.63 7.09
C ALA A 171 11.32 22.74 8.09
N SER A 172 11.09 22.45 9.38
CA SER A 172 12.07 22.71 10.43
C SER A 172 13.30 21.78 10.39
N GLN A 173 14.39 22.26 10.99
CA GLN A 173 15.47 21.38 11.39
C GLN A 173 14.98 20.55 12.58
N LEU A 174 14.98 19.21 12.47
CA LEU A 174 14.38 18.28 13.45
C LEU A 174 12.83 18.25 13.48
N ALA A 175 12.18 18.33 12.31
CA ALA A 175 10.73 18.15 12.18
C ALA A 175 10.23 16.81 12.78
N VAL A 176 11.06 15.77 12.77
CA VAL A 176 10.81 14.50 13.48
C VAL A 176 12.01 14.13 14.35
N ARG A 177 11.75 13.98 15.64
CA ARG A 177 12.74 13.58 16.65
C ARG A 177 12.26 12.33 17.38
N LEU A 178 13.03 11.25 17.28
CA LEU A 178 12.78 9.98 17.97
C LEU A 178 14.02 9.66 18.82
N VAL A 179 13.85 9.56 20.14
CA VAL A 179 14.94 9.35 21.11
C VAL A 179 14.66 8.12 21.97
N GLY A 180 15.71 7.39 22.33
CA GLY A 180 15.61 6.17 23.13
C GLY A 180 15.17 4.99 22.28
N ASP A 181 14.18 4.25 22.76
CA ASP A 181 13.57 3.09 22.08
C ASP A 181 12.24 3.46 21.38
N ALA A 182 11.99 4.77 21.17
CA ALA A 182 10.82 5.24 20.45
C ALA A 182 10.78 4.66 19.03
N ARG A 183 9.60 4.23 18.56
CA ARG A 183 9.44 3.54 17.26
C ARG A 183 8.25 4.03 16.48
N MET A 184 8.41 4.11 15.16
CA MET A 184 7.32 4.39 14.23
C MET A 184 7.18 3.25 13.22
N GLU A 185 6.06 2.54 13.29
CA GLU A 185 5.73 1.39 12.42
C GLU A 185 4.64 1.83 11.43
N VAL A 186 5.05 2.40 10.30
CA VAL A 186 4.12 2.97 9.30
C VAL A 186 4.65 2.74 7.89
N PRO A 187 3.80 2.54 6.86
CA PRO A 187 4.30 2.27 5.51
C PRO A 187 5.19 3.38 4.93
N ILE A 188 4.92 4.63 5.29
CA ILE A 188 5.67 5.78 4.81
C ILE A 188 5.62 6.96 5.80
N VAL A 189 6.76 7.63 5.96
CA VAL A 189 6.91 8.90 6.67
C VAL A 189 7.35 9.97 5.67
N ARG A 190 6.61 11.06 5.56
CA ARG A 190 6.92 12.20 4.70
C ARG A 190 7.29 13.40 5.55
N VAL A 191 8.49 13.93 5.34
CA VAL A 191 9.02 15.07 6.10
C VAL A 191 9.75 16.01 5.13
N PRO A 192 9.17 17.16 4.75
CA PRO A 192 9.84 18.13 3.90
C PRO A 192 11.04 18.77 4.60
N GLY A 193 10.99 18.92 5.93
CA GLY A 193 12.12 19.32 6.76
C GLY A 193 13.16 18.21 6.93
N THR A 194 13.90 18.28 8.04
CA THR A 194 14.90 17.25 8.40
C THR A 194 14.45 16.46 9.62
N MET A 195 15.04 15.30 9.81
CA MET A 195 14.88 14.49 11.03
C MET A 195 16.21 14.48 11.78
N ASP A 196 16.17 14.16 13.07
CA ASP A 196 17.40 13.85 13.80
C ASP A 196 18.19 12.71 13.12
N GLU A 197 19.53 12.75 13.23
CA GLU A 197 20.43 11.78 12.58
C GLU A 197 20.11 10.33 12.95
N THR A 198 19.55 10.11 14.15
CA THR A 198 19.19 8.78 14.64
C THR A 198 17.73 8.40 14.42
N SER A 199 16.83 9.37 14.16
CA SER A 199 15.40 9.09 13.96
C SER A 199 15.13 8.10 12.83
N GLY A 200 15.93 8.13 11.75
CA GLY A 200 15.71 7.27 10.58
C GLY A 200 15.79 5.76 10.88
N THR A 201 16.60 5.34 11.85
CA THR A 201 16.73 3.91 12.23
C THR A 201 15.60 3.41 13.12
N HIS A 202 14.72 4.31 13.56
CA HIS A 202 13.58 4.05 14.43
C HIS A 202 12.25 4.00 13.67
N ILE A 203 12.29 4.15 12.34
CA ILE A 203 11.12 4.12 11.46
C ILE A 203 11.14 2.82 10.65
N ASP A 204 10.17 1.95 10.90
CA ASP A 204 9.90 0.76 10.09
C ASP A 204 8.93 1.14 8.96
N GLY A 205 9.49 1.69 7.88
CA GLY A 205 8.74 2.26 6.78
C GLY A 205 9.61 2.92 5.72
N ALA A 206 8.99 3.32 4.60
CA ALA A 206 9.67 4.19 3.64
C ALA A 206 9.81 5.61 4.22
N ILE A 207 10.95 6.25 4.04
CA ILE A 207 11.17 7.64 4.43
C ILE A 207 11.28 8.48 3.17
N LYS A 208 10.49 9.55 3.08
CA LYS A 208 10.62 10.59 2.06
C LYS A 208 10.93 11.92 2.75
N ASN A 209 12.22 12.24 2.81
CA ASN A 209 12.73 13.49 3.38
C ASN A 209 13.06 14.50 2.27
N GLN A 210 12.96 15.80 2.56
CA GLN A 210 13.38 16.88 1.65
C GLN A 210 12.74 16.84 0.25
N THR A 211 11.63 16.13 0.10
CA THR A 211 10.83 16.10 -1.13
C THR A 211 9.63 17.03 -0.96
N ASP A 212 9.07 17.49 -2.08
CA ASP A 212 7.85 18.30 -2.08
C ASP A 212 6.76 17.65 -1.21
N ILE A 213 6.20 18.45 -0.30
CA ILE A 213 5.02 18.08 0.48
C ILE A 213 3.93 17.79 -0.56
N PRO A 214 3.30 16.61 -0.56
CA PRO A 214 2.09 16.43 -1.36
C PRO A 214 1.12 17.56 -0.98
N ASP A 215 0.59 18.26 -1.97
CA ASP A 215 -0.42 19.29 -1.74
C ASP A 215 -1.45 18.76 -0.75
N ASP A 216 -1.76 19.55 0.29
CA ASP A 216 -2.75 19.14 1.28
C ASP A 216 -4.05 18.81 0.52
N PRO A 217 -4.50 17.54 0.55
CA PRO A 217 -5.70 17.15 -0.19
C PRO A 217 -6.94 17.91 0.28
N PHE A 218 -6.87 18.56 1.45
CA PHE A 218 -7.91 19.39 2.04
C PHE A 218 -7.68 20.89 1.84
N ALA A 219 -6.59 21.34 1.22
CA ALA A 219 -6.33 22.78 1.00
C ALA A 219 -7.44 23.47 0.18
N SER A 220 -8.11 22.72 -0.70
CA SER A 220 -9.23 23.21 -1.52
C SER A 220 -10.60 23.05 -0.85
N LYS A 221 -10.68 22.31 0.25
CA LYS A 221 -11.91 22.10 1.01
C LYS A 221 -12.04 23.23 2.05
N ALA A 222 -13.26 23.74 2.21
CA ALA A 222 -13.55 24.70 3.27
C ALA A 222 -13.50 23.99 4.63
N VAL A 223 -12.31 23.86 5.19
CA VAL A 223 -12.09 23.33 6.53
C VAL A 223 -12.47 24.44 7.53
N PRO A 224 -13.22 24.13 8.61
CA PRO A 224 -13.47 25.09 9.67
C PRO A 224 -12.16 25.71 10.17
N LEU A 225 -12.14 27.03 10.40
CA LEU A 225 -10.96 27.68 10.96
C LEU A 225 -10.65 27.09 12.35
N ILE A 226 -9.38 26.70 12.55
CA ILE A 226 -8.87 26.33 13.86
C ILE A 226 -8.84 27.59 14.74
N THR A 227 -9.88 27.80 15.54
CA THR A 227 -9.91 28.92 16.49
C THR A 227 -10.29 28.43 17.88
N ALA A 228 -9.64 28.98 18.90
CA ALA A 228 -9.89 28.63 20.30
C ALA A 228 -11.35 28.84 20.74
N GLY A 229 -12.11 29.70 20.04
CA GLY A 229 -13.52 29.96 20.34
C GLY A 229 -14.47 28.81 20.01
N PHE A 230 -14.04 27.84 19.19
CA PHE A 230 -14.82 26.64 18.84
C PHE A 230 -14.25 25.35 19.44
N ALA A 231 -13.24 25.48 20.30
CA ALA A 231 -12.54 24.33 20.86
C ALA A 231 -13.36 23.67 21.98
N GLU A 232 -13.80 22.43 21.76
CA GLU A 232 -14.47 21.63 22.79
C GLU A 232 -13.43 20.83 23.60
N PRO A 233 -13.40 20.96 24.94
CA PRO A 233 -12.45 20.24 25.76
C PRO A 233 -12.75 18.74 25.74
N ILE A 234 -11.69 17.94 25.71
CA ILE A 234 -11.77 16.49 25.82
C ILE A 234 -11.79 16.13 27.30
N ASP A 235 -12.89 15.56 27.77
CA ASP A 235 -13.01 15.05 29.14
C ASP A 235 -12.47 13.62 29.21
N HIS A 236 -11.23 13.48 29.65
CA HIS A 236 -10.56 12.20 29.82
C HIS A 236 -10.00 12.09 31.24
N ASP A 237 -10.40 11.04 31.95
CA ASP A 237 -10.05 10.84 33.37
C ASP A 237 -8.73 10.09 33.58
N GLY A 238 -8.01 9.77 32.50
CA GLY A 238 -6.76 8.99 32.54
C GLY A 238 -6.98 7.49 32.69
N THR A 239 -8.22 7.01 32.62
CA THR A 239 -8.60 5.61 32.72
C THR A 239 -9.65 5.23 31.66
N GLY A 240 -9.87 3.93 31.46
CA GLY A 240 -10.93 3.45 30.57
C GLY A 240 -10.80 3.91 29.11
N PHE A 241 -11.95 4.14 28.47
CA PHE A 241 -12.06 4.56 27.08
C PHE A 241 -12.85 5.87 26.99
N THR A 242 -12.28 6.89 26.33
CA THR A 242 -12.97 8.15 26.00
C THR A 242 -13.10 8.26 24.49
N HIS A 243 -14.33 8.30 24.00
CA HIS A 243 -14.60 8.59 22.59
C HIS A 243 -14.67 10.11 22.36
N VAL A 244 -14.05 10.57 21.29
CA VAL A 244 -14.02 11.97 20.90
C VAL A 244 -14.59 12.07 19.50
N ALA A 245 -15.64 12.88 19.35
CA ALA A 245 -16.23 13.17 18.05
C ALA A 245 -15.36 14.13 17.23
N PRO A 246 -15.43 14.10 15.89
CA PRO A 246 -14.71 15.05 15.02
C PRO A 246 -15.06 16.51 15.33
N GLY A 247 -14.07 17.39 15.29
CA GLY A 247 -14.26 18.80 15.65
C GLY A 247 -12.96 19.54 15.93
N VAL A 248 -13.10 20.71 16.57
CA VAL A 248 -11.97 21.52 17.04
C VAL A 248 -11.77 21.28 18.53
N HIS A 249 -10.54 21.04 18.96
CA HIS A 249 -10.16 20.73 20.32
C HIS A 249 -9.05 21.66 20.81
N PRO A 250 -8.99 21.98 22.11
CA PRO A 250 -7.98 22.89 22.64
C PRO A 250 -6.57 22.27 22.69
N GLY A 251 -6.48 20.94 22.66
CA GLY A 251 -5.28 20.15 22.90
C GLY A 251 -5.67 18.82 23.55
N LEU A 252 -4.74 17.89 23.67
CA LEU A 252 -4.96 16.64 24.40
C LEU A 252 -3.77 16.39 25.32
N VAL A 253 -4.05 16.10 26.59
CA VAL A 253 -3.04 15.65 27.55
C VAL A 253 -3.58 14.39 28.22
N ALA A 254 -2.85 13.28 28.11
CA ALA A 254 -3.22 12.02 28.74
C ALA A 254 -1.99 11.28 29.27
N SER A 255 -2.14 10.62 30.43
CA SER A 255 -1.08 9.83 31.09
C SER A 255 -1.44 8.35 31.30
N GLY A 256 -2.69 7.98 31.00
CA GLY A 256 -3.22 6.62 31.06
C GLY A 256 -4.52 6.54 30.25
N GLY A 257 -5.12 5.35 30.17
CA GLY A 257 -6.38 5.14 29.46
C GLY A 257 -6.26 5.23 27.93
N ASN A 258 -7.40 5.06 27.26
CA ASN A 258 -7.50 5.08 25.80
C ASN A 258 -8.41 6.24 25.36
N VAL A 259 -7.89 7.13 24.53
CA VAL A 259 -8.66 8.16 23.83
C VAL A 259 -8.87 7.68 22.41
N ILE A 260 -10.12 7.48 22.00
CA ILE A 260 -10.49 7.02 20.66
C ILE A 260 -11.06 8.22 19.91
N LEU A 261 -10.39 8.61 18.82
CA LEU A 261 -10.92 9.58 17.87
C LEU A 261 -11.85 8.84 16.91
N ASP A 262 -13.13 9.20 16.96
CA ASP A 262 -14.13 8.65 16.06
C ASP A 262 -13.83 9.07 14.60
N PRO A 263 -14.40 8.40 13.59
CA PRO A 263 -14.11 8.71 12.19
C PRO A 263 -14.30 10.19 11.84
N GLY A 264 -13.22 10.87 11.46
CA GLY A 264 -13.24 12.22 10.89
C GLY A 264 -12.06 13.13 11.14
N LEU A 265 -12.25 14.42 10.84
CA LEU A 265 -11.23 15.45 11.01
C LEU A 265 -11.25 16.00 12.44
N HIS A 266 -10.15 15.82 13.14
CA HIS A 266 -9.91 16.39 14.46
C HIS A 266 -8.84 17.46 14.36
N GLN A 267 -9.23 18.70 14.67
CA GLN A 267 -8.36 19.85 14.65
C GLN A 267 -7.96 20.21 16.07
N PHE A 268 -6.68 20.32 16.35
CA PHE A 268 -6.20 20.70 17.67
C PHE A 268 -5.55 22.09 17.62
N VAL A 269 -6.10 23.02 18.41
CA VAL A 269 -5.55 24.37 18.60
C VAL A 269 -4.21 24.30 19.36
N GLY A 270 -4.08 23.35 20.28
CA GLY A 270 -2.87 23.11 21.07
C GLY A 270 -2.27 21.74 20.82
N SER A 271 -1.15 21.46 21.51
CA SER A 271 -0.41 20.22 21.36
C SER A 271 -1.17 18.99 21.87
N ILE A 272 -0.75 17.83 21.37
CA ILE A 272 -1.12 16.52 21.90
C ILE A 272 0.08 15.98 22.68
N ALA A 273 -0.09 15.75 23.98
CA ALA A 273 0.95 15.21 24.86
C ALA A 273 0.46 13.92 25.51
N LEU A 274 1.14 12.81 25.20
CA LEU A 274 0.85 11.48 25.75
C LEU A 274 2.03 11.00 26.60
N THR A 275 1.74 10.50 27.80
CA THR A 275 2.75 10.00 28.76
C THR A 275 2.27 8.70 29.41
N GLY A 276 3.11 8.07 30.25
CA GLY A 276 2.74 6.87 30.99
C GLY A 276 2.28 5.72 30.08
N SER A 277 1.01 5.33 30.20
CA SER A 277 0.40 4.26 29.41
C SER A 277 -0.78 4.75 28.54
N ALA A 278 -0.85 6.04 28.24
CA ALA A 278 -1.92 6.60 27.43
C ALA A 278 -1.88 6.07 25.98
N VAL A 279 -3.04 5.75 25.43
CA VAL A 279 -3.20 5.32 24.04
C VAL A 279 -4.14 6.28 23.32
N LEU A 280 -3.70 6.86 22.21
CA LEU A 280 -4.54 7.61 21.27
C LEU A 280 -4.84 6.74 20.06
N GLU A 281 -6.07 6.28 19.94
CA GLU A 281 -6.53 5.46 18.82
C GLU A 281 -7.20 6.35 17.75
N LEU A 282 -6.77 6.19 16.50
CA LEU A 282 -7.37 6.85 15.35
C LEU A 282 -8.24 5.83 14.61
N ASP A 283 -9.56 5.87 14.83
CA ASP A 283 -10.51 5.03 14.11
C ASP A 283 -10.98 5.76 12.86
N ALA A 284 -10.28 5.58 11.74
CA ALA A 284 -10.50 6.37 10.52
C ALA A 284 -10.42 7.91 10.72
N ALA A 285 -9.76 8.35 11.80
CA ALA A 285 -9.58 9.76 12.12
C ALA A 285 -8.35 10.36 11.43
N THR A 286 -8.43 11.65 11.12
CA THR A 286 -7.32 12.50 10.67
C THR A 286 -7.10 13.59 11.69
N ILE A 287 -5.87 13.72 12.19
CA ILE A 287 -5.47 14.82 13.06
C ILE A 287 -4.89 15.94 12.20
N GLN A 288 -5.31 17.17 12.49
CA GLN A 288 -4.70 18.41 12.03
C GLN A 288 -4.32 19.25 13.26
N LEU A 289 -3.10 19.78 13.29
CA LEU A 289 -2.61 20.64 14.38
C LEU A 289 -2.58 22.09 13.90
N ALA A 290 -2.85 23.03 14.81
CA ALA A 290 -2.62 24.45 14.58
C ALA A 290 -1.12 24.77 14.50
N GLU A 291 -0.81 25.96 13.97
CA GLU A 291 0.56 26.47 13.92
C GLU A 291 1.21 26.46 15.33
N GLY A 292 2.38 25.82 15.44
CA GLY A 292 3.15 25.71 16.67
C GLY A 292 2.69 24.62 17.64
N ALA A 293 1.59 23.91 17.36
CA ALA A 293 1.22 22.72 18.10
C ALA A 293 2.07 21.51 17.63
N ALA A 294 2.35 20.60 18.56
CA ALA A 294 3.17 19.42 18.31
C ALA A 294 2.52 18.16 18.89
N ILE A 295 2.96 17.00 18.41
CA ILE A 295 2.71 15.72 19.05
C ILE A 295 3.95 15.34 19.86
N SER A 296 3.75 15.17 21.17
CA SER A 296 4.78 14.75 22.12
C SER A 296 4.37 13.43 22.75
N LEU A 297 5.18 12.38 22.57
CA LEU A 297 4.99 11.09 23.23
C LEU A 297 6.17 10.76 24.13
N ALA A 298 5.89 10.29 25.34
CA ALA A 298 6.90 9.80 26.28
C ALA A 298 6.49 8.47 26.93
N ASP A 299 7.43 7.87 27.66
CA ASP A 299 7.26 6.60 28.39
C ASP A 299 6.80 5.46 27.46
N SER A 300 5.66 4.83 27.77
CA SER A 300 5.07 3.73 27.00
C SER A 300 3.76 4.16 26.32
N SER A 301 3.56 5.46 26.11
CA SER A 301 2.40 5.98 25.40
C SER A 301 2.42 5.61 23.92
N SER A 302 1.25 5.58 23.28
CA SER A 302 1.16 5.21 21.87
C SER A 302 0.05 5.90 21.09
N ILE A 303 0.28 6.08 19.79
CA ILE A 303 -0.75 6.40 18.80
C ILE A 303 -0.95 5.18 17.90
N VAL A 304 -2.20 4.75 17.74
CA VAL A 304 -2.56 3.59 16.93
C VAL A 304 -3.59 3.97 15.88
N GLY A 305 -3.23 3.89 14.60
CA GLY A 305 -4.12 4.11 13.48
C GLY A 305 -4.78 2.83 12.99
N LYS A 306 -6.09 2.69 13.21
CA LYS A 306 -6.91 1.65 12.58
C LYS A 306 -7.35 2.16 11.21
N GLY A 307 -6.78 1.58 10.15
CA GLY A 307 -7.15 1.94 8.79
C GLY A 307 -8.65 1.68 8.55
N SER A 308 -9.33 2.62 7.88
CA SER A 308 -10.69 2.38 7.41
C SER A 308 -10.67 1.54 6.15
N ASP A 309 -11.41 0.43 6.15
CA ASP A 309 -11.75 -0.29 4.91
C ASP A 309 -12.89 0.40 4.14
N THR A 310 -13.53 1.42 4.74
CA THR A 310 -14.60 2.19 4.12
C THR A 310 -14.08 3.54 3.63
N LEU A 311 -14.23 3.79 2.32
CA LEU A 311 -14.20 5.13 1.75
C LEU A 311 -15.33 5.93 2.40
N GLN A 312 -15.10 6.55 3.56
CA GLN A 312 -15.94 7.67 3.94
C GLN A 312 -15.59 8.79 2.99
N SER A 313 -16.40 8.93 1.95
CA SER A 313 -16.55 10.19 1.23
C SER A 313 -17.09 11.19 2.25
N TRP A 314 -16.19 11.97 2.84
CA TRP A 314 -16.58 13.16 3.57
C TRP A 314 -17.27 14.11 2.57
N PRO A 315 -18.42 14.72 2.93
CA PRO A 315 -19.06 15.74 2.08
C PRO A 315 -18.10 16.87 1.70
#